data_AF-A0A3A4S3T0-F1
#
_entry.id   AF-A0A3A4S3T0-F1
#
_cell.length_a   1.000
_cell.length_b   1.000
_cell.length_c   1.000
_cell.angle_alpha   90.00
_cell.angle_beta   90.00
_cell.angle_gamma   90.00
#
_symmetry.space_group_name_H-M   'P 1'
#
loop_
_entity.id
_entity.type
_entity.pdbx_description
1 polymer ?
#
loop_
_entity_poly.entity_id
_entity_poly.type
_entity_poly.pdbx_seq_one_letter_code
_entity_poly.pdbx_strand_id
1 'polypeptide(L)'
;MSHHQIGWWNGTDQGTEYGDQVLRNAILQVLKPVFLSEKNNKIYITHGGTAVIGNEIRSGDGYCPLFAYIPPLDPSGLGDPQFKKSFHIRYAYITGAMANGIASVEMVRAAGDAGMLGFFGAGGLSVEQIDKAIHSLQKNMGDKPFGINLIHSPNDPELESATVRLYLDRGIHLVSAAAYLRLTLPLVYYRVKGIHRDSSGNIICPNRIKAKISRIEVAQQFFSPPPEKIINQLLDKKMITREEAELARFIPMADTMTAEADSGGHTDNRPALSLLPTILSLKSRMIQEHKYQTPLFVGLGGGIATPESAAAAFSMGAAFVLTGTVNQACIESGTSETVRHMLAEAGQADVTMAPSADMFQMGVKVQVLKRGTMFPVRASKLYDLYNRHDRYEDIPEKERTTLEQNFFRSGFEEEWERTKAFFRIRDPRQITRAEAEPKHKMALVFRSYLGRSSNWAVSGDPSRKIDYQIWCGPAIGAFNEWVKGSFLEKPENRKTAVVALNILLGASVVTRANWLRNQGIEIRDDFFRFSPLPDEEIRKIITP
;
A
#
# COMPACT_ATOMS: atom_id res chain seq x y z
N MET A 1 6.81 14.13 -41.79
CA MET A 1 5.63 13.46 -41.21
C MET A 1 4.52 14.50 -41.14
N SER A 2 3.31 14.22 -41.61
CA SER A 2 2.21 15.19 -41.55
C SER A 2 1.67 15.23 -40.12
N HIS A 3 2.33 15.98 -39.23
CA HIS A 3 1.81 16.20 -37.90
C HIS A 3 0.50 16.99 -38.03
N HIS A 4 -0.55 16.52 -37.37
CA HIS A 4 -1.83 17.23 -37.36
C HIS A 4 -1.65 18.51 -36.55
N GLN A 5 -1.77 19.67 -37.19
CA GLN A 5 -1.75 20.95 -36.50
C GLN A 5 -2.93 21.02 -35.53
N ILE A 6 -2.66 21.31 -34.25
CA ILE A 6 -3.68 21.42 -33.19
C ILE A 6 -4.03 22.87 -32.85
N GLY A 7 -3.25 23.83 -33.34
CA GLY A 7 -3.47 25.25 -33.10
C GLY A 7 -2.31 26.13 -33.53
N TRP A 8 -2.12 27.21 -32.80
CA TRP A 8 -1.12 28.24 -33.04
C TRP A 8 -0.40 28.60 -31.74
N TRP A 9 0.90 28.84 -31.83
CA TRP A 9 1.74 29.25 -30.72
C TRP A 9 2.37 30.61 -31.03
N ASN A 10 2.39 31.51 -30.04
CA ASN A 10 3.09 32.80 -30.13
C ASN A 10 3.93 33.01 -28.87
N GLY A 11 5.20 33.32 -29.03
CA GLY A 11 6.10 33.63 -27.93
C GLY A 11 7.41 34.24 -28.41
N THR A 12 8.11 34.88 -27.48
CA THR A 12 9.43 35.49 -27.72
C THR A 12 10.58 34.51 -27.56
N ASP A 13 10.31 33.31 -27.04
CA ASP A 13 11.31 32.25 -26.89
C ASP A 13 11.69 31.70 -28.27
N GLN A 14 12.98 31.70 -28.59
CA GLN A 14 13.44 31.09 -29.84
C GLN A 14 13.26 29.57 -29.85
N GLY A 15 13.12 28.97 -28.66
CA GLY A 15 13.03 27.53 -28.50
C GLY A 15 14.33 26.82 -28.81
N THR A 16 14.34 25.51 -28.60
CA THR A 16 15.41 24.64 -29.09
C THR A 16 14.89 23.82 -30.24
N GLU A 17 15.64 23.73 -31.34
CA GLU A 17 15.26 22.87 -32.48
C GLU A 17 15.00 21.44 -31.99
N TYR A 18 13.93 20.83 -32.50
CA TYR A 18 13.52 19.50 -32.12
C TYR A 18 14.65 18.49 -32.37
N GLY A 19 14.90 17.67 -31.35
CA GLY A 19 15.75 16.51 -31.45
C GLY A 19 15.43 15.57 -30.29
N ASP A 20 15.71 14.28 -30.45
CA ASP A 20 15.37 13.25 -29.47
C ASP A 20 15.82 13.63 -28.05
N GLN A 21 17.09 14.02 -27.89
CA GLN A 21 17.62 14.40 -26.57
C GLN A 21 16.96 15.66 -26.01
N VAL A 22 16.64 16.63 -26.87
CA VAL A 22 15.97 17.88 -26.49
C VAL A 22 14.56 17.58 -25.99
N LEU A 23 13.82 16.74 -26.71
CA LEU A 23 12.48 16.31 -26.34
C LEU A 23 12.48 15.52 -25.02
N ARG A 24 13.42 14.58 -24.87
CA ARG A 24 13.57 13.82 -23.63
C ARG A 24 13.81 14.74 -22.42
N ASN A 25 14.71 15.72 -22.56
CA ASN A 25 14.98 16.70 -21.51
C ASN A 25 13.75 17.58 -21.22
N ALA A 26 12.99 17.97 -22.25
CA ALA A 26 11.78 18.76 -22.09
C ALA A 26 10.65 17.97 -21.38
N ILE A 27 10.51 16.68 -21.65
CA ILE A 27 9.56 15.80 -20.93
C ILE A 27 9.95 15.71 -19.45
N LEU A 28 11.25 15.63 -19.13
CA LEU A 28 11.76 15.55 -17.76
C LEU A 28 11.57 16.84 -16.95
N GLN A 29 11.47 18.01 -17.61
CA GLN A 29 11.17 19.29 -16.95
C GLN A 29 9.68 19.38 -16.57
N VAL A 30 9.26 18.53 -15.63
CA VAL A 30 7.88 18.32 -15.20
C VAL A 30 7.16 19.58 -14.70
N LEU A 31 7.88 20.59 -14.24
CA LEU A 31 7.31 21.86 -13.79
C LEU A 31 7.01 22.84 -14.93
N LYS A 32 7.52 22.59 -16.14
CA LYS A 32 7.33 23.49 -17.28
C LYS A 32 6.38 22.88 -18.31
N PRO A 33 5.57 23.71 -19.00
CA PRO A 33 4.86 23.25 -20.18
C PRO A 33 5.87 22.94 -21.30
N VAL A 34 5.43 22.18 -22.29
CA VAL A 34 6.19 21.93 -23.53
C VAL A 34 5.27 22.25 -24.69
N PHE A 35 5.73 23.11 -25.60
CA PHE A 35 5.05 23.38 -26.86
C PHE A 35 5.95 22.91 -28.00
N LEU A 36 5.39 22.15 -28.95
CA LEU A 36 6.04 21.79 -30.21
C LEU A 36 5.46 22.68 -31.31
N SER A 37 6.20 23.69 -31.74
CA SER A 37 5.76 24.67 -32.74
C SER A 37 6.63 24.65 -34.00
N GLU A 38 6.05 24.93 -35.16
CA GLU A 38 6.79 25.01 -36.42
C GLU A 38 7.26 26.43 -36.75
N LYS A 39 8.54 26.56 -37.11
CA LYS A 39 9.09 27.79 -37.69
C LYS A 39 10.04 27.43 -38.82
N ASN A 40 9.83 28.01 -40.00
CA ASN A 40 10.66 27.76 -41.19
C ASN A 40 10.79 26.26 -41.53
N ASN A 41 9.68 25.51 -41.54
CA ASN A 41 9.61 24.07 -41.80
C ASN A 41 10.43 23.20 -40.82
N LYS A 42 10.74 23.72 -39.63
CA LYS A 42 11.41 23.00 -38.54
C LYS A 42 10.57 23.08 -37.27
N ILE A 43 10.57 22.00 -36.49
CA ILE A 43 9.88 21.95 -35.20
C ILE A 43 10.83 22.46 -34.12
N TYR A 44 10.31 23.30 -33.22
CA TYR A 44 11.01 23.81 -32.05
C TYR A 44 10.24 23.44 -30.79
N ILE A 45 11.00 23.20 -29.72
CA ILE A 45 10.48 22.96 -28.38
C ILE A 45 10.65 24.24 -27.55
N THR A 46 9.55 24.76 -27.03
CA THR A 46 9.53 25.94 -26.15
C THR A 46 8.83 25.64 -24.83
N HIS A 47 9.16 26.42 -23.80
CA HIS A 47 8.61 26.27 -22.44
C HIS A 47 7.76 27.46 -21.98
N GLY A 48 7.50 28.42 -22.88
CA GLY A 48 6.73 29.62 -22.60
C GLY A 48 5.95 30.08 -23.85
N GLY A 49 5.28 31.23 -23.73
CA GLY A 49 4.42 31.77 -24.78
C GLY A 49 2.93 31.45 -24.58
N THR A 50 2.14 31.71 -25.61
CA THR A 50 0.69 31.57 -25.63
C THR A 50 0.30 30.56 -26.71
N ALA A 51 -0.47 29.54 -26.33
CA ALA A 51 -1.09 28.61 -27.26
C ALA A 51 -2.57 28.95 -27.47
N VAL A 52 -3.00 28.99 -28.72
CA VAL A 52 -4.40 29.13 -29.14
C VAL A 52 -4.78 27.85 -29.87
N ILE A 53 -5.71 27.08 -29.31
CA ILE A 53 -6.15 25.79 -29.86
C ILE A 53 -7.28 26.00 -30.87
N GLY A 54 -7.22 25.32 -32.01
CA GLY A 54 -8.25 25.37 -33.05
C GLY A 54 -7.72 25.69 -34.45
N ASN A 55 -8.60 25.58 -35.44
CA ASN A 55 -8.25 25.61 -36.87
C ASN A 55 -8.38 26.99 -37.52
N GLU A 56 -8.83 28.01 -36.77
CA GLU A 56 -8.90 29.37 -37.32
C GLU A 56 -7.51 29.82 -37.72
N ILE A 57 -7.34 30.21 -38.98
CA ILE A 57 -6.05 30.63 -39.51
C ILE A 57 -5.67 31.95 -38.83
N ARG A 58 -4.65 31.90 -37.98
CA ARG A 58 -4.01 33.08 -37.40
C ARG A 58 -2.71 33.34 -38.14
N SER A 59 -2.83 33.87 -39.35
CA SER A 59 -1.68 34.34 -40.14
C SER A 59 -1.45 35.83 -39.83
N GLY A 60 -0.66 36.11 -38.80
CA GLY A 60 -0.29 37.46 -38.32
C GLY A 60 0.57 37.41 -37.04
N ASP A 61 1.26 38.50 -36.70
CA ASP A 61 1.97 38.77 -35.42
C ASP A 61 2.73 37.62 -34.73
N GLY A 62 3.61 36.93 -35.47
CA GLY A 62 4.54 35.96 -34.87
C GLY A 62 3.93 34.63 -34.43
N TYR A 63 2.69 34.33 -34.83
CA TYR A 63 2.09 33.02 -34.60
C TYR A 63 2.70 31.94 -35.52
N CYS A 64 3.07 30.83 -34.92
CA CYS A 64 3.61 29.63 -35.54
C CYS A 64 2.62 28.47 -35.39
N PRO A 65 2.52 27.52 -36.35
CA PRO A 65 1.73 26.31 -36.17
C PRO A 65 2.15 25.55 -34.89
N LEU A 66 1.18 25.07 -34.11
CA LEU A 66 1.38 24.23 -32.93
C LEU A 66 0.98 22.80 -33.25
N PHE A 67 1.86 21.84 -32.96
CA PHE A 67 1.62 20.41 -33.19
C PHE A 67 1.33 19.61 -31.93
N ALA A 68 1.93 19.99 -30.81
CA ALA A 68 1.65 19.33 -29.53
C ALA A 68 1.86 20.27 -28.36
N TYR A 69 1.10 20.00 -27.29
CA TYR A 69 1.20 20.68 -26.02
C TYR A 69 1.24 19.66 -24.88
N ILE A 70 2.15 19.87 -23.93
CA ILE A 70 2.20 19.14 -22.67
C ILE A 70 2.08 20.18 -21.54
N PRO A 71 1.07 20.09 -20.68
CA PRO A 71 1.04 20.91 -19.48
C PRO A 71 2.12 20.49 -18.46
N PRO A 72 2.48 21.38 -17.51
CA PRO A 72 3.21 20.97 -16.31
C PRO A 72 2.50 19.81 -15.61
N LEU A 73 3.26 18.84 -15.13
CA LEU A 73 2.77 17.74 -14.31
C LEU A 73 3.78 17.48 -13.20
N ASP A 74 3.78 18.35 -12.18
CA ASP A 74 4.52 18.12 -10.93
C ASP A 74 4.05 16.78 -10.31
N PRO A 75 4.94 15.97 -9.70
CA PRO A 75 4.54 14.75 -9.00
C PRO A 75 3.47 14.98 -7.91
N SER A 76 3.42 16.16 -7.30
CA SER A 76 2.37 16.60 -6.37
C SER A 76 1.04 16.94 -7.06
N GLY A 77 1.01 17.04 -8.39
CA GLY A 77 -0.19 17.14 -9.21
C GLY A 77 -0.89 15.80 -9.44
N LEU A 78 -0.19 14.66 -9.27
CA LEU A 78 -0.78 13.33 -9.43
C LEU A 78 -1.80 13.01 -8.31
N GLY A 79 -2.82 12.22 -8.66
CA GLY A 79 -3.91 11.81 -7.76
C GLY A 79 -4.90 12.92 -7.44
N ASP A 80 -5.75 12.66 -6.44
CA ASP A 80 -6.86 13.55 -6.09
C ASP A 80 -6.39 14.73 -5.21
N PRO A 81 -6.58 16.00 -5.63
CA PRO A 81 -6.22 17.16 -4.83
C PRO A 81 -7.01 17.28 -3.53
N GLN A 82 -8.28 16.84 -3.49
CA GLN A 82 -9.08 16.84 -2.26
C GLN A 82 -8.56 15.81 -1.27
N PHE A 83 -8.06 14.66 -1.74
CA PHE A 83 -7.41 13.67 -0.89
C PHE A 83 -6.18 14.28 -0.20
N LYS A 84 -5.27 14.88 -0.97
CA LYS A 84 -4.06 15.53 -0.45
C LYS A 84 -4.39 16.61 0.58
N LYS A 85 -5.37 17.47 0.29
CA LYS A 85 -5.88 18.49 1.21
C LYS A 85 -6.46 17.88 2.49
N SER A 86 -7.30 16.85 2.36
CA SER A 86 -7.99 16.20 3.49
C SER A 86 -7.01 15.52 4.47
N PHE A 87 -5.83 15.14 4.00
CA PHE A 87 -4.81 14.48 4.83
C PHE A 87 -3.60 15.36 5.11
N HIS A 88 -3.57 16.62 4.63
CA HIS A 88 -2.43 17.54 4.79
C HIS A 88 -1.11 16.96 4.27
N ILE A 89 -1.14 16.34 3.10
CA ILE A 89 0.03 15.74 2.45
C ILE A 89 0.28 16.39 1.08
N ARG A 90 1.53 16.34 0.61
CA ARG A 90 1.95 16.87 -0.69
C ARG A 90 1.71 15.88 -1.83
N TYR A 91 1.95 14.60 -1.59
CA TYR A 91 1.86 13.57 -2.62
C TYR A 91 0.73 12.59 -2.31
N ALA A 92 -0.01 12.19 -3.35
CA ALA A 92 -1.06 11.17 -3.27
C ALA A 92 -0.47 9.76 -3.20
N TYR A 93 0.38 9.52 -2.20
CA TYR A 93 1.19 8.32 -2.04
C TYR A 93 1.14 7.82 -0.61
N ILE A 94 0.95 6.51 -0.45
CA ILE A 94 0.86 5.86 0.85
C ILE A 94 1.86 4.72 0.97
N THR A 95 2.60 4.74 2.07
CA THR A 95 3.37 3.61 2.55
C THR A 95 2.45 2.71 3.38
N GLY A 96 2.08 1.56 2.82
CA GLY A 96 1.17 0.62 3.45
C GLY A 96 1.76 -0.05 4.69
N ALA A 97 0.89 -0.44 5.62
CA ALA A 97 1.30 -1.18 6.80
C ALA A 97 1.85 -2.57 6.44
N MET A 98 2.93 -2.95 7.11
CA MET A 98 3.57 -4.27 7.00
C MET A 98 3.75 -4.80 8.42
N ALA A 99 3.22 -6.01 8.69
CA ALA A 99 3.06 -6.57 10.03
C ALA A 99 4.37 -6.67 10.83
N ASN A 100 4.25 -6.92 12.14
CA ASN A 100 5.34 -7.09 13.09
C ASN A 100 6.31 -5.89 13.13
N GLY A 101 5.80 -4.68 12.89
CA GLY A 101 6.62 -3.46 12.89
C GLY A 101 7.56 -3.33 11.68
N ILE A 102 7.39 -4.14 10.63
CA ILE A 102 8.17 -4.00 9.38
C ILE A 102 7.94 -2.61 8.76
N ALA A 103 6.68 -2.14 8.74
CA ALA A 103 6.40 -0.73 8.57
C ALA A 103 6.68 -0.03 9.92
N SER A 104 7.94 0.31 10.11
CA SER A 104 8.52 0.81 11.35
C SER A 104 8.13 2.26 11.64
N VAL A 105 8.49 2.74 12.83
CA VAL A 105 8.36 4.16 13.19
C VAL A 105 9.22 5.03 12.24
N GLU A 106 10.43 4.58 11.95
CA GLU A 106 11.40 5.26 11.08
C GLU A 106 10.86 5.41 9.66
N MET A 107 10.21 4.37 9.14
CA MET A 107 9.61 4.38 7.81
C MET A 107 8.40 5.32 7.74
N VAL A 108 7.52 5.28 8.75
CA VAL A 108 6.37 6.20 8.82
C VAL A 108 6.84 7.65 8.91
N ARG A 109 7.89 7.92 9.69
CA ARG A 109 8.53 9.23 9.76
C ARG A 109 9.12 9.66 8.42
N ALA A 110 9.87 8.78 7.76
CA ALA A 110 10.46 9.07 6.45
C ALA A 110 9.39 9.40 5.40
N ALA A 111 8.25 8.71 5.42
CA ALA A 111 7.10 9.02 4.56
C ALA A 111 6.49 10.40 4.91
N GLY A 112 6.27 10.67 6.20
CA GLY A 112 5.73 11.95 6.67
C GLY A 112 6.63 13.14 6.32
N ASP A 113 7.94 13.02 6.53
CA ASP A 113 8.94 14.04 6.20
C ASP A 113 9.00 14.33 4.70
N ALA A 114 8.69 13.35 3.85
CA ALA A 114 8.58 13.50 2.41
C ALA A 114 7.23 14.09 1.95
N GLY A 115 6.31 14.42 2.86
CA GLY A 115 4.98 14.91 2.53
C GLY A 115 4.04 13.82 2.01
N MET A 116 4.22 12.58 2.47
CA MET A 116 3.41 11.40 2.16
C MET A 116 2.75 10.87 3.44
N LEU A 117 1.88 9.86 3.32
CA LEU A 117 1.23 9.24 4.48
C LEU A 117 1.74 7.82 4.71
N GLY A 118 2.24 7.53 5.91
CA GLY A 118 2.68 6.21 6.34
C GLY A 118 1.75 5.57 7.36
N PHE A 119 1.60 4.24 7.30
CA PHE A 119 0.87 3.46 8.30
C PHE A 119 1.78 2.51 9.07
N PHE A 120 1.82 2.64 10.40
CA PHE A 120 2.61 1.76 11.25
C PHE A 120 2.07 0.33 11.25
N GLY A 121 3.00 -0.63 11.21
CA GLY A 121 2.77 -2.06 11.11
C GLY A 121 2.36 -2.76 12.41
N ALA A 122 1.23 -2.38 13.02
CA ALA A 122 0.82 -2.91 14.32
C ALA A 122 0.37 -4.39 14.34
N GLY A 123 0.03 -4.98 13.19
CA GLY A 123 -0.45 -6.37 13.15
C GLY A 123 0.58 -7.35 13.68
N GLY A 124 0.21 -8.21 14.63
CA GLY A 124 1.10 -9.20 15.25
C GLY A 124 1.88 -8.71 16.49
N LEU A 125 1.89 -7.40 16.75
CA LEU A 125 2.51 -6.80 17.95
C LEU A 125 1.55 -6.86 19.15
N SER A 126 2.11 -6.85 20.36
CA SER A 126 1.33 -6.70 21.59
C SER A 126 0.83 -5.27 21.78
N VAL A 127 -0.19 -5.08 22.61
CA VAL A 127 -0.75 -3.75 22.93
C VAL A 127 0.32 -2.82 23.50
N GLU A 128 1.23 -3.34 24.32
CA GLU A 128 2.34 -2.58 24.90
C GLU A 128 3.38 -2.15 23.84
N GLN A 129 3.65 -3.00 22.85
CA GLN A 129 4.54 -2.65 21.74
C GLN A 129 3.90 -1.58 20.85
N ILE A 130 2.59 -1.67 20.62
CA ILE A 130 1.82 -0.67 19.88
C ILE A 130 1.85 0.67 20.63
N ASP A 131 1.66 0.67 21.95
CA ASP A 131 1.69 1.88 22.77
C ASP A 131 3.05 2.59 22.74
N LYS A 132 4.15 1.83 22.78
CA LYS A 132 5.51 2.37 22.61
C LYS A 132 5.71 3.01 21.24
N ALA A 133 5.21 2.36 20.18
CA ALA A 133 5.30 2.90 18.83
C ALA A 133 4.48 4.19 18.66
N ILE A 134 3.26 4.24 19.24
CA ILE A 134 2.42 5.44 19.30
C ILE A 134 3.18 6.61 19.93
N HIS A 135 3.75 6.39 21.12
CA HIS A 135 4.53 7.42 21.82
C HIS A 135 5.68 7.94 20.96
N SER A 136 6.41 7.06 20.30
CA SER A 136 7.52 7.45 19.44
C SER A 136 7.05 8.26 18.23
N LEU A 137 5.95 7.86 17.58
CA LEU A 137 5.39 8.57 16.44
C LEU A 137 4.88 9.96 16.85
N GLN A 138 4.08 10.06 17.91
CA GLN A 138 3.55 11.34 18.38
C GLN A 138 4.67 12.32 18.76
N LYS A 139 5.74 11.83 19.39
CA LYS A 139 6.91 12.65 19.74
C LYS A 139 7.67 13.17 18.52
N ASN A 140 7.79 12.35 17.47
CA ASN A 140 8.71 12.63 16.35
C ASN A 140 8.03 13.19 15.09
N MET A 141 6.71 13.06 14.95
CA MET A 141 5.97 13.50 13.77
C MET A 141 5.54 14.97 13.83
N GLY A 142 5.39 15.54 15.03
CA GLY A 142 4.77 16.86 15.19
C GLY A 142 3.36 16.86 14.59
N ASP A 143 3.04 17.87 13.77
CA ASP A 143 1.74 17.99 13.09
C ASP A 143 1.61 17.11 11.84
N LYS A 144 2.67 16.37 11.46
CA LYS A 144 2.64 15.55 10.24
C LYS A 144 1.69 14.36 10.42
N PRO A 145 0.85 14.07 9.41
CA PRO A 145 -0.12 13.00 9.50
C PRO A 145 0.57 11.63 9.51
N PHE A 146 0.11 10.74 10.36
CA PHE A 146 0.45 9.32 10.32
C PHE A 146 -0.78 8.49 10.68
N GLY A 147 -0.78 7.22 10.26
CA GLY A 147 -1.80 6.27 10.64
C GLY A 147 -1.23 5.01 11.27
N ILE A 148 -2.10 4.20 11.86
CA ILE A 148 -1.73 2.91 12.43
C ILE A 148 -2.65 1.82 11.89
N ASN A 149 -2.09 0.64 11.62
CA ASN A 149 -2.87 -0.49 11.16
C ASN A 149 -3.78 -1.04 12.27
N LEU A 150 -5.07 -1.18 11.98
CA LEU A 150 -6.01 -1.96 12.79
C LEU A 150 -6.35 -3.23 12.00
N ILE A 151 -5.85 -4.38 12.46
CA ILE A 151 -6.06 -5.66 11.80
C ILE A 151 -7.20 -6.42 12.47
N HIS A 152 -8.13 -6.94 11.67
CA HIS A 152 -9.15 -7.83 12.18
C HIS A 152 -8.52 -9.13 12.69
N SER A 153 -8.87 -9.52 13.91
CA SER A 153 -8.38 -10.75 14.55
C SER A 153 -9.57 -11.65 14.94
N PRO A 154 -10.12 -12.46 14.00
CA PRO A 154 -11.35 -13.24 14.25
C PRO A 154 -11.25 -14.18 15.46
N ASN A 155 -10.05 -14.72 15.70
CA ASN A 155 -9.77 -15.66 16.77
C ASN A 155 -9.48 -14.97 18.12
N ASP A 156 -9.34 -13.64 18.14
CA ASP A 156 -9.07 -12.85 19.34
C ASP A 156 -9.77 -11.47 19.30
N PRO A 157 -11.11 -11.42 19.47
CA PRO A 157 -11.86 -10.17 19.45
C PRO A 157 -11.51 -9.20 20.61
N GLU A 158 -10.98 -9.73 21.71
CA GLU A 158 -10.55 -8.92 22.86
C GLU A 158 -9.30 -8.12 22.54
N LEU A 159 -8.36 -8.68 21.77
CA LEU A 159 -7.19 -7.95 21.27
C LEU A 159 -7.59 -6.77 20.38
N GLU A 160 -8.54 -6.96 19.47
CA GLU A 160 -9.06 -5.86 18.63
C GLU A 160 -9.71 -4.77 19.50
N SER A 161 -10.50 -5.17 20.50
CA SER A 161 -11.15 -4.26 21.46
C SER A 161 -10.15 -3.49 22.33
N ALA A 162 -9.09 -4.14 22.82
CA ALA A 162 -8.03 -3.52 23.57
C ALA A 162 -7.22 -2.53 22.72
N THR A 163 -6.94 -2.89 21.46
CA THR A 163 -6.22 -2.04 20.51
C THR A 163 -7.01 -0.79 20.16
N VAL A 164 -8.32 -0.91 19.92
CA VAL A 164 -9.19 0.27 19.68
C VAL A 164 -9.25 1.19 20.91
N ARG A 165 -9.35 0.63 22.12
CA ARG A 165 -9.29 1.42 23.35
C ARG A 165 -7.98 2.20 23.46
N LEU A 166 -6.86 1.52 23.26
CA LEU A 166 -5.54 2.16 23.23
C LEU A 166 -5.49 3.32 22.20
N TYR A 167 -6.01 3.11 20.99
CA TYR A 167 -6.04 4.17 19.96
C TYR A 167 -6.86 5.37 20.37
N LEU A 168 -8.04 5.15 20.96
CA LEU A 168 -8.88 6.24 21.45
C LEU A 168 -8.22 6.98 22.63
N ASP A 169 -7.67 6.24 23.60
CA ASP A 169 -7.01 6.80 24.78
C ASP A 169 -5.77 7.63 24.41
N ARG A 170 -5.06 7.24 23.34
CA ARG A 170 -3.88 7.95 22.83
C ARG A 170 -4.19 9.02 21.79
N GLY A 171 -5.46 9.23 21.41
CA GLY A 171 -5.82 10.22 20.39
C GLY A 171 -5.32 9.85 18.97
N ILE A 172 -5.30 8.57 18.62
CA ILE A 172 -5.00 8.12 17.27
C ILE A 172 -6.25 8.29 16.41
N HIS A 173 -6.21 9.27 15.51
CA HIS A 173 -7.34 9.71 14.69
C HIS A 173 -7.38 9.12 13.27
N LEU A 174 -6.41 8.26 12.93
CA LEU A 174 -6.34 7.64 11.62
C LEU A 174 -5.87 6.19 11.70
N VAL A 175 -6.71 5.26 11.22
CA VAL A 175 -6.37 3.84 11.12
C VAL A 175 -6.49 3.30 9.70
N SER A 176 -5.62 2.34 9.38
CA SER A 176 -5.80 1.47 8.22
C SER A 176 -6.48 0.18 8.66
N ALA A 177 -7.76 0.00 8.35
CA ALA A 177 -8.52 -1.20 8.67
C ALA A 177 -8.29 -2.27 7.59
N ALA A 178 -7.69 -3.41 7.98
CA ALA A 178 -7.34 -4.50 7.06
C ALA A 178 -7.83 -5.87 7.57
N ALA A 179 -7.98 -6.82 6.65
CA ALA A 179 -8.44 -8.21 6.89
C ALA A 179 -9.90 -8.35 7.42
N TYR A 180 -10.70 -7.28 7.37
CA TYR A 180 -12.11 -7.33 7.76
C TYR A 180 -12.96 -8.07 6.72
N LEU A 181 -13.72 -9.06 7.18
CA LEU A 181 -14.76 -9.73 6.39
C LEU A 181 -16.15 -9.10 6.60
N ARG A 182 -16.35 -8.53 7.79
CA ARG A 182 -17.56 -7.86 8.25
C ARG A 182 -17.15 -6.76 9.23
N LEU A 183 -18.02 -5.77 9.41
CA LEU A 183 -17.81 -4.74 10.42
C LEU A 183 -17.92 -5.34 11.84
N THR A 184 -17.03 -4.93 12.72
CA THR A 184 -16.96 -5.40 14.11
C THR A 184 -17.39 -4.30 15.08
N LEU A 185 -17.79 -4.69 16.29
CA LEU A 185 -18.14 -3.74 17.34
C LEU A 185 -16.98 -2.78 17.66
N PRO A 186 -15.71 -3.22 17.84
CA PRO A 186 -14.59 -2.32 18.09
C PRO A 186 -14.33 -1.34 16.94
N LEU A 187 -14.41 -1.79 15.68
CA LEU A 187 -14.19 -0.92 14.53
C LEU A 187 -15.26 0.17 14.42
N VAL A 188 -16.53 -0.20 14.62
CA VAL A 188 -17.64 0.76 14.63
C VAL A 188 -17.48 1.74 15.79
N TYR A 189 -17.12 1.25 16.98
CA TYR A 189 -16.85 2.08 18.14
C TYR A 189 -15.77 3.13 17.85
N TYR A 190 -14.63 2.71 17.28
CA TYR A 190 -13.57 3.62 16.87
C TYR A 190 -14.10 4.73 15.95
N ARG A 191 -14.86 4.37 14.91
CA ARG A 191 -15.39 5.30 13.91
C ARG A 191 -16.29 6.37 14.50
N VAL A 192 -17.23 5.97 15.36
CA VAL A 192 -18.31 6.86 15.81
C VAL A 192 -17.99 7.59 17.11
N LYS A 193 -16.93 7.20 17.82
CA LYS A 193 -16.58 7.85 19.07
C LYS A 193 -16.11 9.29 18.83
N GLY A 194 -16.71 10.24 19.53
CA GLY A 194 -16.39 11.66 19.46
C GLY A 194 -16.95 12.40 18.24
N ILE A 195 -17.81 11.76 17.44
CA ILE A 195 -18.45 12.48 16.33
C ILE A 195 -19.40 13.55 16.88
N HIS A 196 -19.39 14.73 16.24
CA HIS A 196 -20.14 15.90 16.70
C HIS A 196 -20.44 16.83 15.51
N ARG A 197 -21.25 17.87 15.74
CA ARG A 197 -21.42 18.96 14.77
C ARG A 197 -20.50 20.13 15.10
N ASP A 198 -19.90 20.73 14.07
CA ASP A 198 -19.22 22.02 14.21
C ASP A 198 -20.22 23.18 14.32
N SER A 199 -19.71 24.40 14.49
CA SER A 199 -20.53 25.64 14.56
C SER A 199 -21.32 25.94 13.29
N SER A 200 -20.94 25.34 12.16
CA SER A 200 -21.64 25.47 10.87
C SER A 200 -22.64 24.33 10.62
N GLY A 201 -22.77 23.40 11.57
CA GLY A 201 -23.65 22.24 11.48
C GLY A 201 -23.08 21.05 10.71
N ASN A 202 -21.82 21.10 10.26
CA ASN A 202 -21.18 19.98 9.57
C ASN A 202 -20.83 18.87 10.56
N ILE A 203 -20.96 17.62 10.13
CA ILE A 203 -20.60 16.47 10.96
C ILE A 203 -19.08 16.27 10.90
N ILE A 204 -18.44 16.38 12.06
CA ILE A 204 -17.01 16.15 12.24
C ILE A 204 -16.80 14.72 12.74
N CYS A 205 -15.98 13.98 12.00
CA CYS A 205 -15.56 12.63 12.37
C CYS A 205 -14.09 12.66 12.80
N PRO A 206 -13.77 12.77 14.10
CA PRO A 206 -12.37 12.85 14.54
C PRO A 206 -11.60 11.58 14.17
N ASN A 207 -12.24 10.41 14.22
CA ASN A 207 -11.61 9.13 13.96
C ASN A 207 -11.90 8.66 12.53
N ARG A 208 -10.86 8.68 11.70
CA ARG A 208 -10.94 8.35 10.27
C ARG A 208 -10.46 6.93 10.02
N ILE A 209 -11.22 6.21 9.19
CA ILE A 209 -10.89 4.85 8.79
C ILE A 209 -10.54 4.87 7.31
N LYS A 210 -9.35 4.35 7.02
CA LYS A 210 -8.96 3.94 5.69
C LYS A 210 -9.14 2.42 5.56
N ALA A 211 -10.11 1.97 4.79
CA ALA A 211 -10.35 0.55 4.57
C ALA A 211 -9.44 -0.02 3.48
N LYS A 212 -8.78 -1.15 3.73
CA LYS A 212 -8.05 -1.90 2.70
C LYS A 212 -8.82 -3.16 2.36
N ILE A 213 -9.30 -3.24 1.12
CA ILE A 213 -10.24 -4.27 0.67
C ILE A 213 -9.82 -4.82 -0.68
N SER A 214 -10.25 -6.03 -0.97
CA SER A 214 -10.16 -6.61 -2.32
C SER A 214 -11.52 -7.05 -2.86
N ARG A 215 -12.58 -7.01 -2.03
CA ARG A 215 -13.90 -7.55 -2.37
C ARG A 215 -14.99 -6.49 -2.31
N ILE A 216 -15.92 -6.55 -3.27
CA ILE A 216 -16.97 -5.54 -3.43
C ILE A 216 -17.98 -5.56 -2.27
N GLU A 217 -18.30 -6.74 -1.74
CA GLU A 217 -19.22 -6.93 -0.62
C GLU A 217 -18.67 -6.36 0.71
N VAL A 218 -17.35 -6.36 0.87
CA VAL A 218 -16.69 -5.71 2.02
C VAL A 218 -16.61 -4.21 1.78
N ALA A 219 -16.23 -3.80 0.56
CA ALA A 219 -16.18 -2.39 0.18
C ALA A 219 -17.52 -1.68 0.39
N GLN A 220 -18.64 -2.34 0.06
CA GLN A 220 -19.97 -1.79 0.25
C GLN A 220 -20.29 -1.55 1.72
N GLN A 221 -19.93 -2.47 2.61
CA GLN A 221 -20.11 -2.28 4.06
C GLN A 221 -19.33 -1.06 4.57
N PHE A 222 -18.09 -0.86 4.11
CA PHE A 222 -17.27 0.28 4.53
C PHE A 222 -17.76 1.62 3.97
N PHE A 223 -18.36 1.65 2.78
CA PHE A 223 -19.01 2.86 2.26
C PHE A 223 -20.43 3.07 2.76
N SER A 224 -21.03 2.10 3.45
CA SER A 224 -22.34 2.26 4.09
C SER A 224 -22.19 2.95 5.44
N PRO A 225 -23.29 3.50 5.99
CA PRO A 225 -23.29 3.96 7.37
C PRO A 225 -23.04 2.81 8.36
N PRO A 226 -22.53 3.12 9.57
CA PRO A 226 -22.44 2.17 10.68
C PRO A 226 -23.76 1.38 10.87
N PRO A 227 -23.71 0.04 10.98
CA PRO A 227 -24.92 -0.76 11.14
C PRO A 227 -25.68 -0.43 12.42
N GLU A 228 -26.98 -0.15 12.31
CA GLU A 228 -27.85 0.24 13.43
C GLU A 228 -27.81 -0.79 14.58
N LYS A 229 -27.75 -2.08 14.26
CA LYS A 229 -27.61 -3.15 15.27
C LYS A 229 -26.35 -3.00 16.13
N ILE A 230 -25.23 -2.59 15.55
CA ILE A 230 -23.97 -2.39 16.29
C ILE A 230 -24.03 -1.06 17.06
N ILE A 231 -24.60 -0.01 16.48
CA ILE A 231 -24.82 1.28 17.16
C ILE A 231 -25.68 1.10 18.42
N ASN A 232 -26.79 0.36 18.34
CA ASN A 232 -27.65 0.07 19.49
C ASN A 232 -26.90 -0.71 20.57
N GLN A 233 -26.07 -1.70 20.19
CA GLN A 233 -25.21 -2.40 21.16
C GLN A 233 -24.22 -1.47 21.86
N LEU A 234 -23.65 -0.48 21.15
CA LEU A 234 -22.74 0.50 21.74
C LEU A 234 -23.46 1.46 22.69
N LEU A 235 -24.69 1.86 22.35
CA LEU A 235 -25.57 2.66 23.22
C LEU A 235 -25.95 1.90 24.50
N ASP A 236 -26.38 0.65 24.37
CA ASP A 236 -26.77 -0.20 25.51
C ASP A 236 -25.60 -0.41 26.47
N LYS A 237 -24.39 -0.57 25.92
CA LYS A 237 -23.13 -0.65 26.68
C LYS A 237 -22.63 0.70 27.18
N LYS A 238 -23.31 1.81 26.89
CA LYS A 238 -22.93 3.20 27.23
C LYS A 238 -21.54 3.60 26.74
N MET A 239 -21.09 3.01 25.65
CA MET A 239 -19.80 3.32 25.03
C MET A 239 -19.88 4.60 24.18
N ILE A 240 -21.07 4.88 23.64
CA ILE A 240 -21.36 6.06 22.84
C ILE A 240 -22.57 6.82 23.38
N THR A 241 -22.67 8.10 23.04
CA THR A 241 -23.81 8.97 23.37
C THR A 241 -24.94 8.81 22.36
N ARG A 242 -26.14 9.30 22.70
CA ARG A 242 -27.26 9.34 21.76
C ARG A 242 -26.96 10.21 20.53
N GLU A 243 -26.30 11.35 20.73
CA GLU A 243 -25.89 12.22 19.63
C GLU A 243 -24.89 11.52 18.69
N GLU A 244 -23.89 10.81 19.24
CA GLU A 244 -22.97 9.99 18.44
C GLU A 244 -23.72 8.91 17.64
N ALA A 245 -24.74 8.27 18.21
CA ALA A 245 -25.55 7.30 17.49
C ALA A 245 -26.42 7.92 16.38
N GLU A 246 -27.00 9.09 16.62
CA GLU A 246 -27.83 9.81 15.64
C GLU A 246 -27.00 10.30 14.45
N LEU A 247 -25.83 10.89 14.72
CA LEU A 247 -24.92 11.40 13.69
C LEU A 247 -24.29 10.28 12.86
N ALA A 248 -24.09 9.09 13.44
CA ALA A 248 -23.49 7.95 12.76
C ALA A 248 -24.24 7.57 11.48
N ARG A 249 -25.56 7.79 11.42
CA ARG A 249 -26.41 7.43 10.26
C ARG A 249 -26.08 8.20 8.98
N PHE A 250 -25.36 9.32 9.10
CA PHE A 250 -25.08 10.24 7.99
C PHE A 250 -23.64 10.19 7.49
N ILE A 251 -22.82 9.29 8.03
CA ILE A 251 -21.40 9.17 7.69
C ILE A 251 -21.11 7.77 7.15
N PRO A 252 -20.14 7.60 6.24
CA PRO A 252 -19.67 6.27 5.88
C PRO A 252 -18.81 5.68 7.02
N MET A 253 -18.74 4.36 7.09
CA MET A 253 -17.77 3.66 7.94
C MET A 253 -16.32 4.03 7.61
N ALA A 254 -15.99 4.20 6.34
CA ALA A 254 -14.69 4.69 5.86
C ALA A 254 -14.87 5.75 4.77
N ASP A 255 -14.14 6.85 4.88
CA ASP A 255 -14.10 7.91 3.85
C ASP A 255 -13.02 7.63 2.78
N THR A 256 -12.13 6.68 3.05
CA THR A 256 -10.98 6.37 2.22
C THR A 256 -10.85 4.86 2.07
N MET A 257 -10.62 4.40 0.85
CA MET A 257 -10.50 2.99 0.53
C MET A 257 -9.27 2.72 -0.34
N THR A 258 -8.46 1.73 0.02
CA THR A 258 -7.50 1.12 -0.89
C THR A 258 -8.15 -0.12 -1.49
N ALA A 259 -8.33 -0.12 -2.81
CA ALA A 259 -8.49 -1.34 -3.58
C ALA A 259 -7.14 -2.07 -3.63
N GLU A 260 -7.01 -3.16 -2.88
CA GLU A 260 -5.82 -4.01 -2.83
C GLU A 260 -5.94 -5.14 -3.84
N ALA A 261 -5.23 -4.98 -4.94
CA ALA A 261 -5.03 -5.99 -5.96
C ALA A 261 -3.98 -7.03 -5.50
N ASP A 262 -3.46 -7.83 -6.41
CA ASP A 262 -2.40 -8.79 -6.09
C ASP A 262 -1.19 -8.13 -5.38
N SER A 263 -0.91 -8.59 -4.16
CA SER A 263 0.02 -7.97 -3.23
C SER A 263 0.83 -9.00 -2.43
N GLY A 264 1.86 -8.56 -1.72
CA GLY A 264 2.59 -9.41 -0.78
C GLY A 264 1.81 -9.67 0.51
N GLY A 265 1.96 -10.86 1.10
CA GLY A 265 1.21 -11.24 2.30
C GLY A 265 -0.18 -11.76 1.96
N HIS A 266 -1.19 -11.43 2.76
CA HIS A 266 -2.57 -11.86 2.50
C HIS A 266 -3.11 -11.18 1.24
N THR A 267 -3.48 -11.99 0.24
CA THR A 267 -4.00 -11.54 -1.06
C THR A 267 -4.95 -12.61 -1.62
N ASP A 268 -5.97 -12.19 -2.36
CA ASP A 268 -6.77 -13.06 -3.23
C ASP A 268 -6.44 -12.89 -4.72
N ASN A 269 -5.24 -12.35 -5.00
CA ASN A 269 -4.60 -12.27 -6.31
C ASN A 269 -5.44 -11.58 -7.40
N ARG A 270 -6.20 -10.55 -7.01
CA ARG A 270 -7.08 -9.83 -7.95
C ARG A 270 -6.28 -8.98 -8.92
N PRO A 271 -6.65 -8.96 -10.21
CA PRO A 271 -6.02 -8.04 -11.17
C PRO A 271 -6.35 -6.58 -10.84
N ALA A 272 -5.33 -5.73 -10.78
CA ALA A 272 -5.50 -4.30 -10.50
C ALA A 272 -6.40 -3.59 -11.53
N LEU A 273 -6.25 -3.96 -12.82
CA LEU A 273 -6.97 -3.37 -13.94
C LEU A 273 -8.48 -3.59 -13.88
N SER A 274 -8.96 -4.65 -13.22
CA SER A 274 -10.39 -4.91 -13.05
C SER A 274 -10.91 -4.48 -11.69
N LEU A 275 -10.09 -4.63 -10.63
CA LEU A 275 -10.50 -4.29 -9.27
C LEU A 275 -10.76 -2.79 -9.11
N LEU A 276 -9.83 -1.93 -9.51
CA LEU A 276 -9.96 -0.48 -9.26
C LEU A 276 -11.21 0.13 -9.92
N PRO A 277 -11.47 -0.07 -11.23
CA PRO A 277 -12.70 0.46 -11.86
C PRO A 277 -13.99 -0.06 -11.20
N THR A 278 -13.97 -1.31 -10.72
CA THR A 278 -15.11 -1.91 -10.01
C THR A 278 -15.40 -1.16 -8.69
N ILE A 279 -14.37 -0.88 -7.90
CA ILE A 279 -14.52 -0.15 -6.63
C ILE A 279 -14.86 1.33 -6.86
N LEU A 280 -14.34 1.97 -7.92
CA LEU A 280 -14.72 3.33 -8.32
C LEU A 280 -16.20 3.41 -8.74
N SER A 281 -16.71 2.39 -9.43
CA SER A 281 -18.12 2.30 -9.80
C SER A 281 -19.00 2.13 -8.55
N LEU A 282 -18.58 1.29 -7.59
CA LEU A 282 -19.24 1.19 -6.29
C LEU A 282 -19.25 2.53 -5.55
N LYS A 283 -18.11 3.22 -5.45
CA LYS A 283 -18.00 4.54 -4.81
C LYS A 283 -19.06 5.51 -5.34
N SER A 284 -19.22 5.57 -6.67
CA SER A 284 -20.18 6.45 -7.33
C SER A 284 -21.62 6.12 -6.94
N ARG A 285 -21.98 4.83 -6.89
CA ARG A 285 -23.30 4.37 -6.42
C ARG A 285 -23.55 4.73 -4.95
N MET A 286 -22.56 4.52 -4.07
CA MET A 286 -22.69 4.80 -2.64
C MET A 286 -22.86 6.29 -2.34
N ILE A 287 -22.17 7.17 -3.09
CA ILE A 287 -22.36 8.62 -2.99
C ILE A 287 -23.79 9.01 -3.37
N GLN A 288 -24.32 8.45 -4.46
CA GLN A 288 -25.69 8.72 -4.92
C GLN A 288 -26.75 8.18 -3.93
N GLU A 289 -26.55 6.97 -3.42
CA GLU A 289 -27.48 6.29 -2.51
C GLU A 289 -27.60 7.01 -1.16
N HIS A 290 -26.47 7.34 -0.52
CA HIS A 290 -26.45 7.92 0.82
C HIS A 290 -26.36 9.45 0.84
N LYS A 291 -26.15 10.10 -0.31
CA LYS A 291 -26.03 11.55 -0.46
C LYS A 291 -24.98 12.16 0.50
N TYR A 292 -23.84 11.48 0.64
CA TYR A 292 -22.77 11.93 1.52
C TYR A 292 -22.26 13.32 1.12
N GLN A 293 -22.09 14.18 2.12
CA GLN A 293 -21.44 15.48 1.97
C GLN A 293 -19.91 15.36 2.02
N THR A 294 -19.41 14.34 2.74
CA THR A 294 -17.98 14.04 2.83
C THR A 294 -17.49 13.37 1.54
N PRO A 295 -16.36 13.81 0.95
CA PRO A 295 -15.80 13.13 -0.22
C PRO A 295 -15.34 11.71 0.13
N LEU A 296 -15.59 10.77 -0.78
CA LEU A 296 -15.05 9.41 -0.70
C LEU A 296 -13.85 9.28 -1.63
N PHE A 297 -12.77 8.69 -1.11
CA PHE A 297 -11.53 8.46 -1.86
C PHE A 297 -11.31 6.97 -2.10
N VAL A 298 -10.94 6.61 -3.32
CA VAL A 298 -10.52 5.25 -3.68
C VAL A 298 -9.15 5.33 -4.33
N GLY A 299 -8.17 4.67 -3.74
CA GLY A 299 -6.84 4.49 -4.31
C GLY A 299 -6.53 3.04 -4.61
N LEU A 300 -5.35 2.79 -5.17
CA LEU A 300 -4.91 1.47 -5.61
C LEU A 300 -3.64 1.03 -4.89
N GLY A 301 -3.63 -0.19 -4.37
CA GLY A 301 -2.44 -0.90 -3.91
C GLY A 301 -2.38 -2.31 -4.51
N GLY A 302 -1.22 -2.95 -4.42
CA GLY A 302 -0.96 -4.21 -5.10
C GLY A 302 -0.47 -3.98 -6.54
N GLY A 303 0.75 -4.44 -6.84
CA GLY A 303 1.39 -4.24 -8.15
C GLY A 303 2.03 -2.87 -8.40
N ILE A 304 1.85 -1.87 -7.52
CA ILE A 304 2.48 -0.54 -7.68
C ILE A 304 3.94 -0.59 -7.22
N ALA A 305 4.85 -0.48 -8.18
CA ALA A 305 6.29 -0.65 -7.99
C ALA A 305 7.17 0.17 -8.94
N THR A 306 6.65 0.59 -10.08
CA THR A 306 7.39 1.32 -11.11
C THR A 306 6.65 2.60 -11.53
N PRO A 307 7.34 3.55 -12.18
CA PRO A 307 6.71 4.71 -12.83
C PRO A 307 5.47 4.38 -13.65
N GLU A 308 5.52 3.33 -14.48
CA GLU A 308 4.44 2.91 -15.37
C GLU A 308 3.24 2.40 -14.58
N SER A 309 3.47 1.57 -13.55
CA SER A 309 2.39 1.07 -12.70
C SER A 309 1.66 2.18 -11.95
N ALA A 310 2.39 3.22 -11.50
CA ALA A 310 1.80 4.38 -10.85
C ALA A 310 1.06 5.28 -11.85
N ALA A 311 1.63 5.55 -13.03
CA ALA A 311 0.96 6.30 -14.10
C ALA A 311 -0.34 5.62 -14.53
N ALA A 312 -0.34 4.29 -14.68
CA ALA A 312 -1.53 3.50 -14.99
C ALA A 312 -2.59 3.60 -13.89
N ALA A 313 -2.19 3.51 -12.61
CA ALA A 313 -3.11 3.66 -11.48
C ALA A 313 -3.82 5.01 -11.48
N PHE A 314 -3.08 6.10 -11.65
CA PHE A 314 -3.66 7.44 -11.71
C PHE A 314 -4.54 7.63 -12.96
N SER A 315 -4.14 7.06 -14.11
CA SER A 315 -4.93 7.10 -15.34
C SER A 315 -6.26 6.35 -15.21
N MET A 316 -6.32 5.30 -14.40
CA MET A 316 -7.57 4.60 -14.06
C MET A 316 -8.45 5.35 -13.04
N GLY A 317 -7.98 6.49 -12.49
CA GLY A 317 -8.74 7.32 -11.55
C GLY A 317 -8.45 7.06 -10.08
N ALA A 318 -7.31 6.45 -9.74
CA ALA A 318 -6.91 6.29 -8.35
C ALA A 318 -6.68 7.65 -7.67
N ALA A 319 -7.33 7.90 -6.54
CA ALA A 319 -7.14 9.10 -5.74
C ALA A 319 -5.74 9.18 -5.13
N PHE A 320 -5.14 8.02 -4.86
CA PHE A 320 -3.77 7.84 -4.38
C PHE A 320 -3.25 6.45 -4.76
N VAL A 321 -1.94 6.26 -4.70
CA VAL A 321 -1.32 4.93 -4.80
C VAL A 321 -0.80 4.45 -3.44
N LEU A 322 -0.77 3.15 -3.24
CA LEU A 322 -0.21 2.51 -2.05
C LEU A 322 0.86 1.49 -2.46
N THR A 323 2.02 1.59 -1.83
CA THR A 323 3.12 0.62 -1.99
C THR A 323 3.36 -0.16 -0.71
N GLY A 324 3.88 -1.38 -0.84
CA GLY A 324 4.16 -2.29 0.27
C GLY A 324 5.53 -2.95 0.12
N THR A 325 5.60 -3.99 -0.72
CA THR A 325 6.81 -4.82 -0.89
C THR A 325 8.09 -4.02 -1.21
N VAL A 326 8.01 -2.97 -2.04
CA VAL A 326 9.18 -2.12 -2.33
C VAL A 326 9.68 -1.37 -1.09
N ASN A 327 8.79 -1.02 -0.16
CA ASN A 327 9.17 -0.35 1.09
C ASN A 327 9.83 -1.33 2.06
N GLN A 328 9.44 -2.61 2.05
CA GLN A 328 10.14 -3.63 2.85
C GLN A 328 11.61 -3.79 2.44
N ALA A 329 11.95 -3.50 1.18
CA ALA A 329 13.32 -3.50 0.70
C ALA A 329 14.10 -2.22 1.07
N CYS A 330 13.47 -1.21 1.67
CA CYS A 330 14.10 0.05 2.04
C CYS A 330 14.77 -0.03 3.42
N ILE A 331 15.82 0.77 3.63
CA ILE A 331 16.63 0.75 4.86
C ILE A 331 15.84 1.10 6.12
N GLU A 332 14.78 1.88 6.01
CA GLU A 332 13.94 2.26 7.16
C GLU A 332 13.02 1.11 7.60
N SER A 333 12.86 0.05 6.80
CA SER A 333 12.01 -1.09 7.16
C SER A 333 12.52 -1.79 8.43
N GLY A 334 11.58 -2.17 9.29
CA GLY A 334 11.86 -2.93 10.52
C GLY A 334 12.16 -4.42 10.28
N THR A 335 12.58 -4.81 9.07
CA THR A 335 13.04 -6.18 8.76
C THR A 335 14.57 -6.27 8.86
N SER A 336 15.11 -7.48 8.84
CA SER A 336 16.56 -7.68 8.85
C SER A 336 17.25 -7.23 7.55
N GLU A 337 18.52 -6.88 7.65
CA GLU A 337 19.38 -6.58 6.50
C GLU A 337 19.43 -7.73 5.50
N THR A 338 19.53 -8.97 5.99
CA THR A 338 19.50 -10.18 5.14
C THR A 338 18.23 -10.23 4.28
N VAL A 339 17.06 -9.91 4.85
CA VAL A 339 15.81 -9.87 4.09
C VAL A 339 15.84 -8.77 3.03
N ARG A 340 16.39 -7.58 3.33
CA ARG A 340 16.53 -6.50 2.33
C ARG A 340 17.38 -6.93 1.15
N HIS A 341 18.50 -7.62 1.37
CA HIS A 341 19.31 -8.20 0.30
C HIS A 341 18.54 -9.26 -0.51
N MET A 342 17.84 -10.18 0.15
CA MET A 342 17.04 -11.19 -0.52
C MET A 342 15.93 -10.56 -1.40
N LEU A 343 15.30 -9.48 -0.93
CA LEU A 343 14.33 -8.71 -1.70
C LEU A 343 14.96 -7.97 -2.88
N ALA A 344 16.18 -7.46 -2.74
CA ALA A 344 16.90 -6.79 -3.83
C ALA A 344 17.29 -7.73 -4.98
N GLU A 345 17.48 -9.01 -4.70
CA GLU A 345 17.82 -10.03 -5.69
C GLU A 345 16.60 -10.68 -6.37
N ALA A 346 15.40 -10.48 -5.82
CA ALA A 346 14.19 -11.16 -6.27
C ALA A 346 13.78 -10.76 -7.70
N GLY A 347 13.53 -11.74 -8.55
CA GLY A 347 12.97 -11.56 -9.89
C GLY A 347 11.45 -11.70 -9.93
N GLN A 348 10.87 -11.50 -11.12
CA GLN A 348 9.41 -11.55 -11.34
C GLN A 348 8.79 -12.88 -10.90
N ALA A 349 9.49 -14.00 -11.13
CA ALA A 349 8.99 -15.34 -10.85
C ALA A 349 9.33 -15.85 -9.43
N ASP A 350 9.96 -15.04 -8.57
CA ASP A 350 10.52 -15.48 -7.28
C ASP A 350 9.53 -15.41 -6.11
N VAL A 351 8.24 -15.27 -6.40
CA VAL A 351 7.16 -15.28 -5.41
C VAL A 351 6.22 -16.47 -5.61
N THR A 352 5.55 -16.91 -4.55
CA THR A 352 4.55 -17.99 -4.58
C THR A 352 3.56 -17.86 -3.43
N MET A 353 2.45 -18.60 -3.49
CA MET A 353 1.51 -18.71 -2.38
C MET A 353 1.94 -19.80 -1.40
N ALA A 354 1.86 -19.53 -0.11
CA ALA A 354 2.15 -20.47 0.98
C ALA A 354 1.05 -20.42 2.06
N PRO A 355 0.81 -21.51 2.81
CA PRO A 355 -0.14 -21.51 3.93
C PRO A 355 0.12 -20.40 4.96
N SER A 356 -0.95 -19.75 5.39
CA SER A 356 -0.94 -18.72 6.44
C SER A 356 -0.98 -19.33 7.85
N ALA A 357 -0.48 -18.61 8.85
CA ALA A 357 -0.45 -19.10 10.24
C ALA A 357 -1.77 -18.85 10.99
N ASP A 358 -2.45 -17.75 10.73
CA ASP A 358 -3.66 -17.25 11.41
C ASP A 358 -4.94 -17.98 10.98
N MET A 359 -4.99 -18.47 9.73
CA MET A 359 -6.11 -19.23 9.17
C MET A 359 -5.64 -20.53 8.50
N PHE A 360 -4.58 -21.15 9.05
CA PHE A 360 -3.96 -22.38 8.55
C PHE A 360 -4.98 -23.49 8.26
N GLN A 361 -5.86 -23.77 9.22
CA GLN A 361 -6.83 -24.87 9.13
C GLN A 361 -7.91 -24.63 8.06
N MET A 362 -8.11 -23.38 7.63
CA MET A 362 -9.06 -23.01 6.57
C MET A 362 -8.41 -22.98 5.19
N GLY A 363 -7.12 -23.32 5.08
CA GLY A 363 -6.39 -23.33 3.81
C GLY A 363 -6.08 -21.94 3.24
N VAL A 364 -6.20 -20.88 4.06
CA VAL A 364 -5.85 -19.53 3.64
C VAL A 364 -4.36 -19.44 3.36
N LYS A 365 -3.99 -18.76 2.29
CA LYS A 365 -2.61 -18.60 1.83
C LYS A 365 -2.20 -17.13 1.85
N VAL A 366 -0.89 -16.92 1.89
CA VAL A 366 -0.19 -15.64 1.75
C VAL A 366 0.83 -15.72 0.63
N GLN A 367 1.06 -14.61 -0.07
CA GLN A 367 2.08 -14.48 -1.10
C GLN A 367 3.43 -14.11 -0.49
N VAL A 368 4.43 -14.94 -0.76
CA VAL A 368 5.74 -14.90 -0.11
C VAL A 368 6.88 -15.06 -1.12
N LEU A 369 8.06 -14.60 -0.73
CA LEU A 369 9.30 -14.86 -1.47
C LEU A 369 9.63 -16.36 -1.40
N LYS A 370 10.02 -16.95 -2.54
CA LYS A 370 10.47 -18.35 -2.64
C LYS A 370 11.96 -18.50 -2.94
N ARG A 371 12.63 -17.43 -3.36
CA ARG A 371 14.08 -17.44 -3.60
C ARG A 371 14.85 -17.25 -2.31
N GLY A 372 15.88 -18.06 -2.11
CA GLY A 372 16.77 -17.98 -0.95
C GLY A 372 16.17 -18.47 0.38
N THR A 373 14.97 -19.04 0.36
CA THR A 373 14.27 -19.62 1.52
C THR A 373 13.48 -20.86 1.08
N MET A 374 13.38 -21.86 1.96
CA MET A 374 12.54 -23.06 1.76
C MET A 374 11.18 -22.93 2.46
N PHE A 375 10.90 -21.79 3.11
CA PHE A 375 9.64 -21.56 3.83
C PHE A 375 8.40 -21.97 3.01
N PRO A 376 8.20 -21.58 1.74
CA PRO A 376 6.96 -21.89 1.04
C PRO A 376 6.74 -23.40 0.83
N VAL A 377 7.83 -24.12 0.56
CA VAL A 377 7.83 -25.59 0.39
C VAL A 377 7.55 -26.25 1.74
N ARG A 378 8.22 -25.79 2.81
CA ARG A 378 8.03 -26.29 4.18
C ARG A 378 6.61 -26.04 4.67
N ALA A 379 6.08 -24.84 4.51
CA ALA A 379 4.72 -24.48 4.88
C ALA A 379 3.67 -25.34 4.14
N SER A 380 3.86 -25.55 2.83
CA SER A 380 2.99 -26.43 2.04
C SER A 380 3.05 -27.87 2.54
N LYS A 381 4.25 -28.38 2.87
CA LYS A 381 4.42 -29.72 3.45
C LYS A 381 3.66 -29.88 4.77
N LEU A 382 3.75 -28.89 5.67
CA LEU A 382 3.00 -28.91 6.93
C LEU A 382 1.48 -28.97 6.69
N TYR A 383 0.98 -28.21 5.73
CA TYR A 383 -0.45 -28.20 5.38
C TYR A 383 -0.90 -29.53 4.76
N ASP A 384 -0.10 -30.12 3.87
CA ASP A 384 -0.38 -31.42 3.28
C ASP A 384 -0.46 -32.52 4.34
N LEU A 385 0.48 -32.52 5.29
CA LEU A 385 0.48 -33.47 6.41
C LEU A 385 -0.73 -33.26 7.31
N TYR A 386 -1.06 -32.00 7.63
CA TYR A 386 -2.22 -31.66 8.43
C TYR A 386 -3.55 -32.17 7.82
N ASN A 387 -3.68 -32.14 6.49
CA ASN A 387 -4.89 -32.61 5.81
C ASN A 387 -4.97 -34.14 5.72
N ARG A 388 -3.83 -34.83 5.62
CA ARG A 388 -3.78 -36.28 5.43
C ARG A 388 -3.87 -37.10 6.72
N HIS A 389 -3.57 -36.49 7.86
CA HIS A 389 -3.47 -37.17 9.14
C HIS A 389 -4.33 -36.48 10.21
N ASP A 390 -4.90 -37.26 11.13
CA ASP A 390 -5.74 -36.73 12.22
C ASP A 390 -4.95 -36.49 13.51
N ARG A 391 -3.73 -37.03 13.61
CA ARG A 391 -2.79 -36.81 14.71
C ARG A 391 -1.35 -36.89 14.20
N TYR A 392 -0.42 -36.32 14.96
CA TYR A 392 0.99 -36.28 14.57
C TYR A 392 1.60 -37.69 14.48
N GLU A 393 1.19 -38.59 15.35
CA GLU A 393 1.71 -39.96 15.44
C GLU A 393 1.37 -40.82 14.22
N ASP A 394 0.33 -40.45 13.46
CA ASP A 394 -0.07 -41.13 12.22
C ASP A 394 0.84 -40.78 11.03
N ILE A 395 1.67 -39.74 11.17
CA ILE A 395 2.59 -39.32 10.11
C ILE A 395 3.71 -40.38 10.00
N PRO A 396 4.03 -40.85 8.77
CA PRO A 396 5.10 -41.82 8.56
C PRO A 396 6.42 -41.37 9.22
N GLU A 397 7.12 -42.31 9.87
CA GLU A 397 8.32 -42.03 10.68
C GLU A 397 9.35 -41.19 9.93
N LYS A 398 9.61 -41.50 8.65
CA LYS A 398 10.53 -40.74 7.80
C LYS A 398 10.16 -39.25 7.70
N GLU A 399 8.86 -38.94 7.62
CA GLU A 399 8.36 -37.58 7.53
C GLU A 399 8.41 -36.88 8.90
N ARG A 400 8.07 -37.58 9.99
CA ARG A 400 8.24 -37.06 11.37
C ARG A 400 9.69 -36.71 11.67
N THR A 401 10.63 -37.60 11.38
CA THR A 401 12.07 -37.34 11.53
C THR A 401 12.51 -36.12 10.74
N THR A 402 11.99 -35.96 9.52
CA THR A 402 12.26 -34.77 8.70
C THR A 402 11.72 -33.50 9.35
N LEU A 403 10.51 -33.51 9.91
CA LEU A 403 9.94 -32.36 10.62
C LEU A 403 10.77 -32.00 11.85
N GLU A 404 11.11 -32.97 12.69
CA GLU A 404 11.85 -32.74 13.93
C GLU A 404 13.26 -32.23 13.67
N GLN A 405 13.98 -32.80 12.70
CA GLN A 405 15.35 -32.39 12.39
C GLN A 405 15.41 -31.08 11.59
N ASN A 406 14.58 -30.93 10.56
CA ASN A 406 14.74 -29.85 9.58
C ASN A 406 13.83 -28.65 9.84
N PHE A 407 12.65 -28.85 10.44
CA PHE A 407 11.65 -27.79 10.62
C PHE A 407 11.70 -27.28 12.06
N PHE A 408 11.40 -28.14 13.03
CA PHE A 408 11.31 -27.78 14.44
C PHE A 408 12.69 -27.64 15.08
N ARG A 409 13.67 -28.46 14.64
CA ARG A 409 14.99 -28.64 15.25
C ARG A 409 14.90 -29.06 16.72
N SER A 410 13.89 -29.88 17.00
CA SER A 410 13.56 -30.46 18.30
C SER A 410 12.54 -31.58 18.09
N GLY A 411 12.34 -32.41 19.10
CA GLY A 411 11.23 -33.36 19.11
C GLY A 411 9.87 -32.64 19.12
N PHE A 412 8.81 -33.34 18.66
CA PHE A 412 7.46 -32.76 18.61
C PHE A 412 6.93 -32.36 19.98
N GLU A 413 7.13 -33.19 21.02
CA GLU A 413 6.65 -32.87 22.37
C GLU A 413 7.36 -31.65 22.98
N GLU A 414 8.66 -31.48 22.69
CA GLU A 414 9.39 -30.27 23.11
C GLU A 414 8.83 -29.02 22.44
N GLU A 415 8.53 -29.09 21.14
CA GLU A 415 7.90 -27.99 20.41
C GLU A 415 6.47 -27.71 20.89
N TRP A 416 5.75 -28.76 21.31
CA TRP A 416 4.45 -28.62 21.94
C TRP A 416 4.53 -27.89 23.29
N GLU A 417 5.49 -28.22 24.16
CA GLU A 417 5.68 -27.49 25.43
C GLU A 417 5.97 -26.00 25.20
N ARG A 418 6.79 -25.66 24.20
CA ARG A 418 7.04 -24.26 23.80
C ARG A 418 5.76 -23.58 23.31
N THR A 419 4.96 -24.28 22.49
CA THR A 419 3.68 -23.78 21.99
C THR A 419 2.68 -23.55 23.14
N LYS A 420 2.64 -24.45 24.14
CA LYS A 420 1.84 -24.26 25.36
C LYS A 420 2.27 -23.02 26.12
N ALA A 421 3.56 -22.79 26.31
CA ALA A 421 4.06 -21.61 27.02
C ALA A 421 3.55 -20.29 26.38
N PHE A 422 3.50 -20.22 25.05
CA PHE A 422 2.93 -19.09 24.32
C PHE A 422 1.42 -18.91 24.56
N PHE A 423 0.63 -19.99 24.46
CA PHE A 423 -0.82 -19.91 24.65
C PHE A 423 -1.25 -19.76 26.11
N ARG A 424 -0.42 -20.14 27.09
CA ARG A 424 -0.73 -19.93 28.53
C ARG A 424 -0.98 -18.46 28.86
N ILE A 425 -0.29 -17.55 28.16
CA ILE A 425 -0.42 -16.11 28.39
C ILE A 425 -1.52 -15.52 27.52
N ARG A 426 -1.67 -15.98 26.26
CA ARG A 426 -2.58 -15.37 25.29
C ARG A 426 -3.99 -15.95 25.28
N ASP A 427 -4.11 -17.28 25.23
CA ASP A 427 -5.40 -17.97 25.18
C ASP A 427 -5.29 -19.41 25.71
N PRO A 428 -5.40 -19.61 27.04
CA PRO A 428 -5.29 -20.93 27.66
C PRO A 428 -6.29 -21.96 27.12
N ARG A 429 -7.43 -21.52 26.57
CA ARG A 429 -8.46 -22.40 25.99
C ARG A 429 -7.93 -23.21 24.80
N GLN A 430 -6.95 -22.69 24.06
CA GLN A 430 -6.30 -23.43 22.97
C GLN A 430 -5.57 -24.66 23.47
N ILE A 431 -4.99 -24.60 24.67
CA ILE A 431 -4.25 -25.71 25.29
C ILE A 431 -5.22 -26.82 25.66
N THR A 432 -6.28 -26.47 26.40
CA THR A 432 -7.33 -27.42 26.78
C THR A 432 -7.92 -28.13 25.57
N ARG A 433 -8.18 -27.38 24.49
CA ARG A 433 -8.68 -27.96 23.24
C ARG A 433 -7.65 -28.88 22.58
N ALA A 434 -6.39 -28.49 22.52
CA ALA A 434 -5.33 -29.30 21.92
C ALA A 434 -5.06 -30.60 22.70
N GLU A 435 -5.23 -30.59 24.02
CA GLU A 435 -5.14 -31.80 24.85
C GLU A 435 -6.29 -32.78 24.60
N ALA A 436 -7.46 -32.29 24.21
CA ALA A 436 -8.63 -33.11 23.84
C ALA A 436 -8.66 -33.51 22.35
N GLU A 437 -8.14 -32.67 21.46
CA GLU A 437 -8.19 -32.83 20.00
C GLU A 437 -6.77 -32.94 19.41
N PRO A 438 -6.27 -34.17 19.13
CA PRO A 438 -4.92 -34.38 18.57
C PRO A 438 -4.64 -33.61 17.27
N LYS A 439 -5.66 -33.47 16.41
CA LYS A 439 -5.57 -32.70 15.16
C LYS A 439 -5.33 -31.22 15.45
N HIS A 440 -5.94 -30.69 16.50
CA HIS A 440 -5.75 -29.31 16.93
C HIS A 440 -4.35 -29.11 17.54
N LYS A 441 -3.86 -30.06 18.36
CA LYS A 441 -2.46 -30.06 18.85
C LYS A 441 -1.46 -29.96 17.70
N MET A 442 -1.62 -30.82 16.70
CA MET A 442 -0.78 -30.81 15.49
C MET A 442 -0.87 -29.46 14.75
N ALA A 443 -2.08 -28.91 14.59
CA ALA A 443 -2.27 -27.60 13.98
C ALA A 443 -1.53 -26.47 14.74
N LEU A 444 -1.62 -26.45 16.08
CA LEU A 444 -0.95 -25.42 16.89
C LEU A 444 0.57 -25.48 16.76
N VAL A 445 1.16 -26.68 16.77
CA VAL A 445 2.60 -26.87 16.57
C VAL A 445 3.04 -26.43 15.17
N PHE A 446 2.30 -26.81 14.13
CA PHE A 446 2.61 -26.38 12.76
C PHE A 446 2.48 -24.87 12.60
N ARG A 447 1.44 -24.27 13.19
CA ARG A 447 1.24 -22.81 13.23
C ARG A 447 2.34 -22.09 14.02
N SER A 448 2.89 -22.69 15.09
CA SER A 448 4.04 -22.15 15.82
C SER A 448 5.25 -21.99 14.88
N TYR A 449 5.55 -22.98 14.04
CA TYR A 449 6.59 -22.85 13.01
C TYR A 449 6.29 -21.70 12.04
N LEU A 450 5.07 -21.65 11.47
CA LEU A 450 4.67 -20.60 10.51
C LEU A 450 4.69 -19.19 11.13
N GLY A 451 4.29 -19.03 12.39
CA GLY A 451 4.34 -17.76 13.09
C GLY A 451 5.79 -17.30 13.33
N ARG A 452 6.64 -18.22 13.82
CA ARG A 452 8.05 -17.91 14.11
C ARG A 452 8.88 -17.66 12.85
N SER A 453 8.52 -18.23 11.69
CA SER A 453 9.21 -17.96 10.42
C SER A 453 9.18 -16.49 10.00
N SER A 454 8.10 -15.77 10.33
CA SER A 454 8.06 -14.31 10.13
C SER A 454 8.99 -13.59 11.10
N ASN A 455 9.01 -14.01 12.37
CA ASN A 455 9.86 -13.39 13.39
C ASN A 455 11.36 -13.61 13.12
N TRP A 456 11.77 -14.80 12.67
CA TRP A 456 13.16 -15.06 12.29
C TRP A 456 13.64 -14.17 11.15
N ALA A 457 12.76 -13.91 10.17
CA ALA A 457 13.06 -13.00 9.07
C ALA A 457 13.22 -11.54 9.54
N VAL A 458 12.34 -11.10 10.45
CA VAL A 458 12.40 -9.77 11.06
C VAL A 458 13.67 -9.60 11.90
N SER A 459 13.97 -10.53 12.80
CA SER A 459 15.15 -10.47 13.68
C SER A 459 16.47 -10.76 12.97
N GLY A 460 16.42 -11.41 11.80
CA GLY A 460 17.60 -11.79 11.05
C GLY A 460 18.37 -12.94 11.70
N ASP A 461 17.68 -13.93 12.28
CA ASP A 461 18.32 -15.11 12.88
C ASP A 461 19.09 -15.93 11.82
N PRO A 462 20.44 -15.89 11.81
CA PRO A 462 21.23 -16.52 10.76
C PRO A 462 21.07 -18.04 10.75
N SER A 463 20.73 -18.64 11.89
CA SER A 463 20.51 -20.08 11.99
C SER A 463 19.23 -20.49 11.28
N ARG A 464 18.27 -19.58 11.07
CA ARG A 464 16.94 -19.84 10.49
C ARG A 464 16.72 -19.19 9.12
N LYS A 465 17.77 -18.71 8.44
CA LYS A 465 17.66 -18.07 7.11
C LYS A 465 16.81 -18.85 6.10
N ILE A 466 16.99 -20.18 6.05
CA ILE A 466 16.25 -21.06 5.12
C ILE A 466 14.75 -21.19 5.48
N ASP A 467 14.36 -20.75 6.66
CA ASP A 467 12.99 -20.79 7.21
C ASP A 467 12.31 -19.41 7.17
N TYR A 468 12.97 -18.38 6.63
CA TYR A 468 12.41 -17.03 6.62
C TYR A 468 11.12 -16.98 5.80
N GLN A 469 10.04 -16.54 6.44
CA GLN A 469 8.82 -16.13 5.78
C GLN A 469 8.91 -14.64 5.48
N ILE A 470 8.92 -14.30 4.19
CA ILE A 470 9.02 -12.92 3.72
C ILE A 470 7.80 -12.65 2.85
N TRP A 471 6.87 -11.84 3.34
CA TRP A 471 5.69 -11.45 2.58
C TRP A 471 6.08 -10.55 1.42
N CYS A 472 5.85 -11.02 0.19
CA CYS A 472 6.42 -10.39 -0.99
C CYS A 472 5.52 -10.68 -2.19
N GLY A 473 5.10 -9.64 -2.91
CA GLY A 473 4.34 -9.77 -4.15
C GLY A 473 5.23 -9.61 -5.38
N PRO A 474 4.71 -9.91 -6.59
CA PRO A 474 5.47 -9.84 -7.85
C PRO A 474 5.99 -8.42 -8.17
N ALA A 475 5.40 -7.40 -7.53
CA ALA A 475 5.84 -6.01 -7.55
C ALA A 475 7.35 -5.85 -7.28
N ILE A 476 7.98 -6.70 -6.46
CA ILE A 476 9.42 -6.60 -6.21
C ILE A 476 10.26 -6.86 -7.47
N GLY A 477 9.83 -7.82 -8.29
CA GLY A 477 10.56 -8.19 -9.49
C GLY A 477 10.49 -7.09 -10.55
N ALA A 478 9.32 -6.47 -10.69
CA ALA A 478 9.15 -5.30 -11.55
C ALA A 478 9.98 -4.10 -11.07
N PHE A 479 10.00 -3.84 -9.75
CA PHE A 479 10.86 -2.81 -9.16
C PHE A 479 12.33 -3.08 -9.43
N ASN A 480 12.82 -4.30 -9.14
CA ASN A 480 14.23 -4.66 -9.31
C ASN A 480 14.67 -4.61 -10.77
N GLU A 481 13.83 -5.02 -11.72
CA GLU A 481 14.13 -4.88 -13.15
C GLU A 481 14.19 -3.40 -13.57
N TRP A 482 13.27 -2.57 -13.07
CA TRP A 482 13.28 -1.13 -13.34
C TRP A 482 14.52 -0.42 -12.79
N VAL A 483 14.99 -0.77 -11.59
CA VAL A 483 16.15 -0.13 -10.96
C VAL A 483 17.50 -0.72 -11.37
N LYS A 484 17.52 -1.78 -12.17
CA LYS A 484 18.75 -2.48 -12.60
C LYS A 484 19.72 -1.54 -13.31
N GLY A 485 21.00 -1.62 -12.96
CA GLY A 485 22.07 -0.74 -13.44
C GLY A 485 22.05 0.66 -12.83
N SER A 486 21.09 0.99 -11.96
CA SER A 486 21.01 2.29 -11.27
C SER A 486 21.55 2.19 -9.84
N PHE A 487 21.65 3.33 -9.17
CA PHE A 487 22.05 3.36 -7.76
C PHE A 487 21.06 2.64 -6.83
N LEU A 488 19.75 2.56 -7.19
CA LEU A 488 18.73 1.87 -6.39
C LEU A 488 18.79 0.34 -6.51
N GLU A 489 19.59 -0.21 -7.43
CA GLU A 489 19.84 -1.66 -7.49
C GLU A 489 20.35 -2.16 -6.14
N LYS A 490 21.27 -1.40 -5.53
CA LYS A 490 21.87 -1.69 -4.23
C LYS A 490 20.88 -1.40 -3.08
N PRO A 491 20.60 -2.38 -2.19
CA PRO A 491 19.62 -2.22 -1.10
C PRO A 491 19.96 -1.10 -0.12
N GLU A 492 21.23 -0.83 0.14
CA GLU A 492 21.69 0.25 1.02
C GLU A 492 21.29 1.67 0.52
N ASN A 493 20.99 1.80 -0.77
CA ASN A 493 20.54 3.05 -1.37
C ASN A 493 19.01 3.21 -1.38
N ARG A 494 18.27 2.17 -1.02
CA ARG A 494 16.79 2.18 -1.04
C ARG A 494 16.27 2.89 0.19
N LYS A 495 16.03 4.19 0.06
CA LYS A 495 15.35 5.02 1.07
C LYS A 495 13.88 5.16 0.71
N THR A 496 13.00 5.02 1.69
CA THR A 496 11.54 5.03 1.50
C THR A 496 11.06 6.25 0.70
N ALA A 497 11.52 7.44 1.08
CA ALA A 497 11.16 8.69 0.40
C ALA A 497 11.70 8.76 -1.05
N VAL A 498 12.96 8.35 -1.26
CA VAL A 498 13.62 8.41 -2.56
C VAL A 498 13.00 7.43 -3.56
N VAL A 499 12.65 6.24 -3.10
CA VAL A 499 11.91 5.24 -3.91
C VAL A 499 10.56 5.82 -4.33
N ALA A 500 9.79 6.36 -3.37
CA ALA A 500 8.47 6.92 -3.65
C ALA A 500 8.53 8.11 -4.63
N LEU A 501 9.47 9.03 -4.44
CA LEU A 501 9.65 10.19 -5.31
C LEU A 501 10.08 9.79 -6.72
N ASN A 502 10.95 8.79 -6.88
CA ASN A 502 11.31 8.27 -8.21
C ASN A 502 10.10 7.64 -8.93
N ILE A 503 9.26 6.90 -8.20
CA ILE A 503 8.03 6.33 -8.78
C ILE A 503 7.08 7.46 -9.24
N LEU A 504 6.87 8.50 -8.43
CA LEU A 504 5.96 9.60 -8.78
C LEU A 504 6.51 10.53 -9.87
N LEU A 505 7.80 10.86 -9.82
CA LEU A 505 8.47 11.64 -10.87
C LEU A 505 8.46 10.89 -12.19
N GLY A 506 8.83 9.61 -12.17
CA GLY A 506 8.73 8.77 -13.35
C GLY A 506 7.30 8.67 -13.87
N ALA A 507 6.29 8.52 -12.99
CA ALA A 507 4.89 8.49 -13.42
C ALA A 507 4.48 9.79 -14.14
N SER A 508 4.99 10.93 -13.69
CA SER A 508 4.77 12.22 -14.35
C SER A 508 5.42 12.24 -15.74
N VAL A 509 6.65 11.75 -15.87
CA VAL A 509 7.37 11.61 -17.15
C VAL A 509 6.64 10.68 -18.11
N VAL A 510 6.23 9.49 -17.66
CA VAL A 510 5.49 8.50 -18.46
C VAL A 510 4.16 9.08 -18.94
N THR A 511 3.46 9.80 -18.07
CA THR A 511 2.19 10.46 -18.42
C THR A 511 2.40 11.55 -19.48
N ARG A 512 3.41 12.41 -19.31
CA ARG A 512 3.77 13.47 -20.27
C ARG A 512 4.18 12.89 -21.63
N ALA A 513 4.95 11.81 -21.65
CA ALA A 513 5.30 11.11 -22.88
C ALA A 513 4.05 10.53 -23.58
N ASN A 514 3.12 9.93 -22.83
CA ASN A 514 1.87 9.44 -23.40
C ASN A 514 0.99 10.57 -23.96
N TRP A 515 0.98 11.77 -23.36
CA TRP A 515 0.25 12.91 -23.94
C TRP A 515 0.77 13.31 -25.33
N LEU A 516 2.08 13.30 -25.55
CA LEU A 516 2.65 13.54 -26.88
C LEU A 516 2.28 12.43 -27.87
N ARG A 517 2.38 11.16 -27.45
CA ARG A 517 2.02 10.01 -28.28
C ARG A 517 0.55 10.07 -28.71
N ASN A 518 -0.34 10.43 -27.78
CA ASN A 518 -1.78 10.57 -28.04
C ASN A 518 -2.12 11.79 -28.90
N GLN A 519 -1.18 12.72 -29.09
CA GLN A 519 -1.27 13.84 -30.04
C GLN A 519 -0.65 13.50 -31.42
N GLY A 520 -0.23 12.25 -31.64
CA GLY A 520 0.34 11.80 -32.91
C GLY A 520 1.82 12.18 -33.10
N ILE A 521 2.52 12.55 -32.03
CA ILE A 521 3.98 12.73 -32.07
C ILE A 521 4.63 11.36 -31.94
N GLU A 522 5.54 11.05 -32.86
CA GLU A 522 6.36 9.86 -32.79
C GLU A 522 7.39 10.01 -31.66
N ILE A 523 7.38 9.06 -30.72
CA ILE A 523 8.29 9.07 -29.57
C ILE A 523 8.97 7.72 -29.50
N ARG A 524 10.28 7.73 -29.31
CA ARG A 524 11.07 6.53 -29.08
C ARG A 524 10.68 5.85 -27.77
N ASP A 525 10.73 4.52 -27.77
CA ASP A 525 10.33 3.71 -26.61
C ASP A 525 11.16 4.00 -25.35
N ASP A 526 12.41 4.45 -25.49
CA ASP A 526 13.27 4.77 -24.35
C ASP A 526 12.82 6.00 -23.55
N PHE A 527 11.92 6.84 -24.09
CA PHE A 527 11.41 8.02 -23.37
C PHE A 527 10.33 7.67 -22.36
N PHE A 528 9.72 6.49 -22.51
CA PHE A 528 8.79 5.94 -21.52
C PHE A 528 9.53 5.28 -20.35
N ARG A 529 10.86 5.08 -20.47
CA ARG A 529 11.68 4.48 -19.42
C ARG A 529 12.34 5.58 -18.59
N PHE A 530 11.78 5.85 -17.42
CA PHE A 530 12.39 6.75 -16.44
C PHE A 530 13.47 6.01 -15.64
N SER A 531 14.72 6.45 -15.69
CA SER A 531 15.80 5.88 -14.86
C SER A 531 15.81 6.53 -13.47
N PRO A 532 16.01 5.76 -12.39
CA PRO A 532 16.06 6.32 -11.04
C PRO A 532 17.13 7.41 -10.88
N LEU A 533 16.76 8.49 -10.19
CA LEU A 533 17.60 9.63 -9.86
C LEU A 533 17.86 9.70 -8.34
N PRO A 534 19.07 10.11 -7.91
CA PRO A 534 19.33 10.44 -6.51
C PRO A 534 18.43 11.57 -6.00
N ASP A 535 18.24 11.66 -4.68
CA ASP A 535 17.34 12.64 -4.05
C ASP A 535 17.65 14.09 -4.45
N GLU A 536 18.94 14.45 -4.50
CA GLU A 536 19.38 15.80 -4.88
C GLU A 536 18.96 16.17 -6.30
N GLU A 537 19.06 15.23 -7.25
CA GLU A 537 18.65 15.45 -8.64
C GLU A 537 17.13 15.54 -8.78
N ILE A 538 16.39 14.71 -8.04
CA ILE A 538 14.93 14.84 -7.97
C ILE A 538 14.56 16.24 -7.47
N ARG A 539 15.17 16.72 -6.38
CA ARG A 539 14.87 18.03 -5.81
C ARG A 539 15.17 19.17 -6.78
N LYS A 540 16.24 19.09 -7.58
CA LYS A 540 16.51 20.08 -8.64
C LYS A 540 15.41 20.12 -9.70
N ILE A 541 14.74 18.99 -9.96
CA ILE A 541 13.66 18.90 -10.95
C ILE A 541 12.31 19.40 -10.40
N ILE A 542 12.01 19.12 -9.12
CA ILE A 542 10.68 19.35 -8.52
C ILE A 542 10.60 20.54 -7.56
N THR A 543 11.68 21.32 -7.47
CA THR A 543 11.71 22.60 -6.75
C THR A 543 11.67 23.73 -7.79
N PRO A 544 10.69 24.65 -7.72
CA PRO A 544 10.52 25.74 -8.67
C PRO A 544 11.73 26.66 -8.83
#